data_AF-A0A2V3J4Z2-F1
#
_entry.id   AF-A0A2V3J4Z2-F1
#
_cell.length_a   1.000
_cell.length_b   1.000
_cell.length_c   1.000
_cell.angle_alpha   90.00
_cell.angle_beta   90.00
_cell.angle_gamma   90.00
#
_symmetry.space_group_name_H-M   'P 1'
#
loop_
_entity.id
_entity.type
_entity.pdbx_description
1 polymer ?
#
loop_
_entity_poly.entity_id
_entity_poly.type
_entity_poly.pdbx_seq_one_letter_code
_entity_poly.pdbx_strand_id
1 'polypeptide(L)'
;MAFVNSVSVASRAPVFSPLKCSSFRGVQFRVASTPRPALLMNLDTIQTKIQEEIKKAEAATAQFGKSSKEAALAWDIVEELEAEASHMKAKKGTPDPLEEYCEDAPDADECRVYDN
;
A
#
# COMPACT_ATOMS: atom_id res chain seq x y z
N MET A 1 29.59 38.68 -28.82
CA MET A 1 29.29 37.25 -28.62
C MET A 1 28.18 37.14 -27.58
N ALA A 2 27.16 36.34 -27.89
CA ALA A 2 25.78 36.31 -27.39
C ALA A 2 25.61 36.20 -25.85
N PHE A 3 24.82 37.09 -25.23
CA PHE A 3 23.40 36.93 -24.84
C PHE A 3 23.17 35.86 -23.75
N VAL A 4 23.07 36.34 -22.50
CA VAL A 4 22.60 35.58 -21.33
C VAL A 4 21.08 35.39 -21.44
N ASN A 5 20.61 34.13 -21.49
CA ASN A 5 19.19 33.82 -21.48
C ASN A 5 18.66 33.88 -20.04
N SER A 6 17.95 34.96 -19.73
CA SER A 6 17.16 35.12 -18.51
C SER A 6 15.84 34.36 -18.65
N VAL A 7 15.75 33.14 -18.10
CA VAL A 7 14.49 32.40 -18.01
C VAL A 7 13.66 33.03 -16.88
N SER A 8 12.66 33.80 -17.28
CA SER A 8 11.63 34.37 -16.40
C SER A 8 10.67 33.26 -15.96
N VAL A 9 10.77 32.81 -14.71
CA VAL A 9 9.79 31.90 -14.09
C VAL A 9 8.55 32.72 -13.74
N ALA A 10 7.58 32.74 -14.65
CA ALA A 10 6.25 33.24 -14.38
C ALA A 10 5.53 32.25 -13.45
N SER A 11 5.52 32.55 -12.15
CA SER A 11 4.66 31.86 -11.18
C SER A 11 3.21 32.26 -11.44
N ARG A 12 2.47 31.40 -12.17
CA ARG A 12 1.01 31.47 -12.26
C ARG A 12 0.44 30.57 -11.16
N ALA A 13 -0.14 31.19 -10.14
CA ALA A 13 -0.88 30.49 -9.10
C ALA A 13 -2.05 29.68 -9.72
N PRO A 14 -2.32 28.45 -9.25
CA PRO A 14 -3.53 27.74 -9.63
C PRO A 14 -4.73 28.44 -8.98
N VAL A 15 -5.66 28.90 -9.83
CA VAL A 15 -6.97 29.39 -9.40
C VAL A 15 -7.75 28.19 -8.86
N PHE A 16 -7.78 28.07 -7.54
CA PHE A 16 -8.61 27.09 -6.84
C PHE A 16 -10.07 27.55 -6.92
N SER A 17 -10.78 27.11 -7.95
CA SER A 17 -12.23 27.23 -8.02
C SER A 17 -12.86 26.21 -7.05
N PRO A 18 -13.81 26.62 -6.18
CA PRO A 18 -14.52 25.66 -5.35
C PRO A 18 -15.46 24.84 -6.23
N LEU A 19 -15.08 23.59 -6.52
CA LEU A 19 -16.00 22.63 -7.10
C LEU A 19 -17.08 22.31 -6.06
N LYS A 20 -18.31 22.67 -6.39
CA LYS A 20 -19.53 22.36 -5.64
C LYS A 20 -19.57 20.86 -5.35
N CYS A 21 -19.56 20.49 -4.07
CA CYS A 21 -19.85 19.14 -3.62
C CYS A 21 -21.34 18.86 -3.90
N SER A 22 -21.62 18.30 -5.07
CA SER A 22 -22.96 17.91 -5.49
C SER A 22 -23.21 16.51 -4.95
N SER A 23 -24.10 16.43 -3.97
CA SER A 23 -24.74 15.23 -3.41
C SER A 23 -24.50 13.95 -4.23
N PHE A 24 -23.57 13.12 -3.77
CA PHE A 24 -23.40 11.75 -4.26
C PHE A 24 -24.61 10.93 -3.84
N ARG A 25 -25.55 10.73 -4.77
CA ARG A 25 -26.57 9.68 -4.63
C ARG A 25 -25.86 8.34 -4.66
N GLY A 26 -25.81 7.68 -3.50
CA GLY A 26 -25.20 6.38 -3.33
C GLY A 26 -25.82 5.33 -4.23
N VAL A 27 -25.08 4.91 -5.25
CA VAL A 27 -25.28 3.60 -5.88
C VAL A 27 -24.56 2.60 -4.99
N GLN A 28 -25.32 1.76 -4.29
CA GLN A 28 -24.76 0.61 -3.57
C GLN A 28 -24.17 -0.36 -4.60
N PHE A 29 -22.88 -0.24 -4.84
CA PHE A 29 -22.10 -1.27 -5.51
C PHE A 29 -22.06 -2.48 -4.56
N ARG A 30 -22.87 -3.50 -4.84
CA ARG A 30 -22.67 -4.82 -4.23
C ARG A 30 -21.43 -5.42 -4.87
N VAL A 31 -20.26 -5.14 -4.29
CA VAL A 31 -19.04 -5.86 -4.63
C VAL A 31 -19.21 -7.28 -4.11
N ALA A 32 -19.41 -8.24 -5.01
CA ALA A 32 -19.32 -9.64 -4.67
C ALA A 32 -17.86 -9.92 -4.25
N SER A 33 -17.63 -10.01 -2.94
CA SER A 33 -16.37 -10.47 -2.36
C SER A 33 -16.19 -11.93 -2.75
N THR A 34 -15.54 -12.19 -3.88
CA THR A 34 -15.02 -13.53 -4.14
C THR A 34 -13.88 -13.77 -3.14
N PRO A 35 -13.92 -14.85 -2.34
CA PRO A 35 -12.79 -15.17 -1.48
C PRO A 35 -11.59 -15.43 -2.38
N ARG A 36 -10.54 -14.60 -2.24
CA ARG A 36 -9.27 -14.81 -2.94
C ARG A 36 -8.78 -16.20 -2.56
N PRO A 37 -8.49 -17.09 -3.53
CA PRO A 37 -8.02 -18.43 -3.21
C PRO A 37 -6.79 -18.30 -2.33
N ALA A 38 -6.82 -18.95 -1.16
CA ALA A 38 -5.73 -18.96 -0.21
C ALA A 38 -4.54 -19.71 -0.84
N LEU A 39 -3.72 -18.98 -1.59
CA LEU A 39 -2.42 -19.47 -2.02
C LEU A 39 -1.57 -19.59 -0.76
N LEU A 40 -1.41 -20.82 -0.27
CA LEU A 40 -0.39 -21.16 0.72
C LEU A 40 0.99 -21.07 0.05
N MET A 41 1.42 -19.85 -0.22
CA MET A 41 2.75 -19.55 -0.71
C MET A 41 3.63 -19.28 0.51
N ASN A 42 4.85 -19.82 0.52
CA ASN A 42 5.81 -19.57 1.58
C ASN A 42 6.26 -18.10 1.55
N LEU A 43 6.53 -17.51 2.72
CA LEU A 43 6.89 -16.09 2.81
C LEU A 43 8.15 -15.79 2.00
N ASP A 44 9.14 -16.68 2.04
CA ASP A 44 10.39 -16.55 1.31
C ASP A 44 10.17 -16.53 -0.21
N THR A 45 9.25 -17.35 -0.73
CA THR A 45 8.95 -17.38 -2.17
C THR A 45 8.15 -16.15 -2.63
N ILE A 46 7.38 -15.52 -1.74
CA ILE A 46 6.71 -14.25 -2.02
C ILE A 46 7.74 -13.12 -2.06
N GLN A 47 8.67 -13.10 -1.11
CA GLN A 47 9.73 -12.09 -1.05
C GLN A 47 10.62 -12.11 -2.30
N THR A 48 10.98 -13.30 -2.81
CA THR A 48 11.73 -13.39 -4.07
C THR A 48 10.94 -12.85 -5.26
N LYS A 49 9.63 -13.15 -5.33
CA LYS A 49 8.75 -12.63 -6.40
C LYS A 49 8.61 -11.11 -6.34
N ILE A 50 8.46 -10.52 -5.15
CA ILE A 50 8.42 -9.06 -4.98
C ILE A 50 9.68 -8.42 -5.55
N GLN A 51 10.86 -8.96 -5.26
CA GLN A 51 12.13 -8.45 -5.80
C GLN A 51 12.23 -8.56 -7.32
N GLU A 52 11.65 -9.60 -7.92
CA GLU A 52 11.57 -9.74 -9.38
C GLU A 52 10.59 -8.74 -10.00
N GLU A 53 9.42 -8.55 -9.40
CA GLU A 53 8.41 -7.60 -9.89
C GLU A 53 8.86 -6.14 -9.73
N ILE A 54 9.59 -5.79 -8.66
CA ILE A 54 10.21 -4.46 -8.51
C ILE A 54 11.14 -4.17 -9.70
N LYS A 55 12.00 -5.12 -10.09
CA LYS A 55 12.90 -4.93 -11.24
C LYS A 55 12.12 -4.74 -12.54
N LYS A 56 11.00 -5.46 -12.71
CA LYS A 56 10.11 -5.30 -13.87
C LYS A 56 9.40 -3.95 -13.86
N ALA A 57 8.93 -3.49 -12.69
CA ALA A 57 8.29 -2.19 -12.52
C ALA A 57 9.26 -1.03 -12.77
N GLU A 58 10.51 -1.14 -12.32
CA GLU A 58 11.59 -0.19 -12.63
C GLU A 58 11.90 -0.17 -14.13
N ALA A 59 12.01 -1.34 -14.77
CA ALA A 59 12.23 -1.43 -16.21
C ALA A 59 11.06 -0.81 -17.01
N ALA A 60 9.82 -1.07 -16.61
CA ALA A 60 8.62 -0.47 -17.22
C ALA A 60 8.60 1.05 -17.02
N THR A 61 8.96 1.52 -15.83
CA THR A 61 9.07 2.96 -15.53
C THR A 61 10.15 3.64 -16.37
N ALA A 62 11.27 2.96 -16.62
CA ALA A 62 12.35 3.46 -17.47
C ALA A 62 11.99 3.48 -18.96
N GLN A 63 11.23 2.48 -19.44
CA GLN A 63 10.84 2.37 -20.85
C GLN A 63 9.66 3.28 -21.22
N PHE A 64 8.62 3.31 -20.38
CA PHE A 64 7.37 4.01 -20.67
C PHE A 64 7.25 5.37 -19.97
N GLY A 65 8.11 5.65 -18.99
CA GLY A 65 8.09 6.87 -18.18
C GLY A 65 7.23 6.74 -16.92
N LYS A 66 7.49 7.59 -15.92
CA LYS A 66 6.86 7.54 -14.58
C LYS A 66 5.34 7.75 -14.57
N SER A 67 4.79 8.37 -15.61
CA SER A 67 3.37 8.71 -15.72
C SER A 67 2.61 7.84 -16.72
N SER A 68 3.22 6.78 -17.24
CA SER A 68 2.56 5.85 -18.14
C SER A 68 1.65 4.89 -17.37
N LYS A 69 0.63 4.35 -18.06
CA LYS A 69 -0.30 3.39 -17.46
C LYS A 69 0.39 2.07 -17.18
N GLU A 70 1.33 1.69 -18.03
CA GLU A 70 2.08 0.46 -17.97
C GLU A 70 3.01 0.44 -16.74
N ALA A 71 3.62 1.58 -16.40
CA ALA A 71 4.39 1.71 -15.17
C ALA A 71 3.48 1.64 -13.94
N ALA A 72 2.33 2.32 -13.95
CA ALA A 72 1.36 2.27 -12.85
C ALA A 72 0.88 0.84 -12.58
N LEU A 73 0.47 0.11 -13.63
CA LEU A 73 0.02 -1.27 -13.51
C LEU A 73 1.11 -2.21 -12.97
N ALA A 74 2.37 -2.01 -13.35
CA ALA A 74 3.47 -2.81 -12.83
C ALA A 74 3.71 -2.55 -11.34
N TRP A 75 3.59 -1.30 -10.88
CA TRP A 75 3.67 -0.94 -9.47
C TRP A 75 2.44 -1.42 -8.67
N ASP A 76 1.24 -1.42 -9.26
CA ASP A 76 0.03 -1.98 -8.63
C ASP A 76 0.21 -3.47 -8.28
N ILE A 77 0.86 -4.24 -9.16
CA ILE A 77 1.15 -5.67 -8.92
C ILE A 77 2.12 -5.85 -7.74
N VAL A 78 3.15 -4.98 -7.62
CA VAL A 78 4.06 -5.00 -6.48
C VAL A 78 3.30 -4.72 -5.19
N GLU A 79 2.44 -3.70 -5.19
CA GLU A 79 1.61 -3.33 -4.02
C GLU A 79 0.69 -4.49 -3.60
N GLU A 80 0.08 -5.19 -4.55
CA GLU A 80 -0.74 -6.37 -4.25
C GLU A 80 0.07 -7.52 -3.61
N LEU A 81 1.27 -7.81 -4.12
CA LEU A 81 2.12 -8.86 -3.56
C LEU A 81 2.65 -8.51 -2.18
N GLU A 82 2.99 -7.24 -1.94
CA GLU A 82 3.42 -6.75 -0.64
C GLU A 82 2.29 -6.81 0.40
N ALA A 83 1.04 -6.52 -0.01
CA ALA A 83 -0.12 -6.68 0.84
C ALA A 83 -0.29 -8.15 1.28
N GLU A 84 -0.10 -9.11 0.36
CA GLU A 84 -0.12 -10.54 0.71
C GLU A 84 1.03 -10.93 1.64
N ALA A 85 2.24 -10.42 1.39
CA ALA A 85 3.40 -10.67 2.25
C ALA A 85 3.18 -10.13 3.67
N SER A 86 2.60 -8.93 3.81
CA SER A 86 2.26 -8.34 5.10
C SER A 86 1.21 -9.17 5.83
N HIS A 87 0.15 -9.59 5.13
CA HIS A 87 -0.89 -10.44 5.70
C HIS A 87 -0.33 -11.80 6.16
N MET A 88 0.60 -12.39 5.40
CA MET A 88 1.30 -13.62 5.82
C MET A 88 2.18 -13.39 7.05
N LYS A 89 2.86 -12.24 7.15
CA LYS A 89 3.66 -11.87 8.32
C LYS A 89 2.79 -11.63 9.55
N ALA A 90 1.67 -10.92 9.42
CA ALA A 90 0.74 -10.68 10.50
C ALA A 90 0.16 -12.00 11.05
N LYS A 91 -0.12 -12.97 10.18
CA LYS A 91 -0.56 -14.32 10.58
C LYS A 91 0.52 -15.18 11.24
N LYS A 92 1.79 -14.91 10.93
CA LYS A 92 2.95 -15.64 11.46
C LYS A 92 3.65 -14.88 12.60
N GLY A 93 3.17 -13.69 12.96
CA GLY A 93 3.74 -12.90 14.03
C GLY A 93 3.71 -13.72 15.32
N THR A 94 4.85 -13.77 16.00
CA THR A 94 4.89 -14.22 17.38
C THR A 94 3.96 -13.32 18.20
N PRO A 95 3.23 -13.87 19.19
CA PRO A 95 2.45 -13.05 20.10
C PRO A 95 3.33 -11.94 20.67
N ASP A 96 2.72 -10.79 20.95
CA ASP A 96 3.46 -9.73 21.64
C ASP A 96 4.04 -10.30 22.95
N PRO A 97 5.27 -9.97 23.35
CA PRO A 97 5.84 -10.49 24.60
C PRO A 97 4.95 -10.21 25.82
N LEU A 98 4.11 -9.16 25.79
CA LEU A 98 3.09 -8.92 26.81
C LEU A 98 1.91 -9.89 26.69
N GLU A 99 1.45 -10.22 25.47
CA GLU A 99 0.41 -11.25 25.27
C GLU A 99 0.87 -12.60 25.82
N GLU A 100 2.09 -13.04 25.50
CA GLU A 100 2.64 -14.31 26.02
C GLU A 100 2.74 -14.29 27.56
N TYR A 101 3.19 -13.18 28.16
CA TYR A 101 3.22 -13.02 29.61
C TYR A 101 1.82 -13.02 30.25
N CYS A 102 0.84 -12.41 29.58
CA CYS A 102 -0.55 -12.37 30.05
C CYS A 102 -1.29 -13.71 29.91
N GLU A 103 -0.88 -14.58 28.98
CA GLU A 103 -1.38 -15.96 28.88
C GLU A 103 -0.92 -16.82 30.06
N ASP A 104 0.33 -16.65 30.51
CA ASP A 104 0.90 -17.41 31.63
C ASP A 104 0.48 -16.88 33.02
N ALA A 105 0.14 -15.60 33.14
CA ALA A 105 -0.24 -14.95 34.40
C ALA A 105 -1.40 -13.94 34.21
N PRO A 106 -2.67 -14.41 34.11
CA PRO A 106 -3.83 -13.55 33.89
C PRO A 106 -4.14 -12.62 35.08
N ASP A 107 -3.61 -12.93 36.27
CA ASP A 107 -3.74 -12.17 37.51
C ASP A 107 -2.62 -11.15 37.76
N ALA A 108 -1.63 -11.04 36.87
CA ALA A 108 -0.64 -9.98 36.93
C ALA A 108 -1.28 -8.59 36.75
N ASP A 109 -0.76 -7.59 37.47
CA ASP A 109 -1.28 -6.21 37.42
C ASP A 109 -1.26 -5.61 36.00
N GLU A 110 -0.32 -6.05 35.16
CA GLU A 110 -0.18 -5.62 33.75
C GLU A 110 -1.22 -6.26 32.81
N CYS A 111 -1.86 -7.36 33.22
CA CYS A 111 -2.73 -8.20 32.38
C CYS A 111 -4.20 -8.22 32.84
N ARG A 112 -4.51 -7.46 33.90
CA ARG A 112 -5.81 -7.46 34.54
C ARG A 112 -6.84 -6.65 33.74
N VAL A 113 -7.63 -7.36 32.93
CA VAL A 113 -8.72 -6.74 32.15
C VAL A 113 -10.02 -6.71 32.97
N TYR A 114 -10.57 -5.52 33.20
CA TYR A 114 -11.88 -5.34 33.85
C TYR A 114 -12.96 -5.08 32.79
N ASP A 115 -13.97 -5.96 32.73
CA ASP A 115 -15.15 -5.76 31.90
C ASP A 115 -16.05 -4.66 32.53
N ASN A 116 -16.36 -3.58 31.81
CA ASN A 116 -17.19 -2.45 32.26
C ASN A 116 -18.48 -2.35 31.46
#